data_AF-A0AAD4LMJ1-F1
#
_entry.id   AF-A0AAD4LMJ1-F1
#
_cell.length_a   1.000
_cell.length_b   1.000
_cell.length_c   1.000
_cell.angle_alpha   90.00
_cell.angle_beta   90.00
_cell.angle_gamma   90.00
#
_symmetry.space_group_name_H-M   'P 1'
#
loop_
_entity.id
_entity.type
_entity.pdbx_description
1 polymer ?
#
loop_
_entity_poly.entity_id
_entity_poly.type
_entity_poly.pdbx_seq_one_letter_code
_entity_poly.pdbx_strand_id
1 'polypeptide(L)'
;MFVLTVGQRTTAGVLRRAFLLPRSRSFFFSLHTSYRFQHTQSSQRKPSLRENIYTFPNLLTVSRIAACPALGWSILSDNYSAAACLLLYAGITDWLDGFVARKYGMTSVLGTILDPAADKALVSTLVITLTMQGLLPLPLGAIILGRDLLLSLSAFHIRYTSLPYPKTFQRYWDFSIPSAEVRPTTISKVNTALQLLLMGSTTISPLLPGMAVGFGLYLKGLQWTVAVTTISSGLSYIFSKDAVRILSNARRPRRPPSNP
;
A
#
# COMPACT_ATOMS: atom_id res chain seq x y z
N MET A 1 -61.32 39.78 31.84
CA MET A 1 -62.75 39.50 31.61
C MET A 1 -62.81 38.31 30.66
N PHE A 2 -62.81 37.07 31.17
CA PHE A 2 -64.00 36.20 31.34
C PHE A 2 -64.64 35.90 29.95
N VAL A 3 -64.75 34.69 29.40
CA VAL A 3 -65.20 33.38 29.93
C VAL A 3 -64.90 32.28 28.88
N LEU A 4 -64.51 31.11 29.40
CA LEU A 4 -64.75 29.71 28.99
C LEU A 4 -65.60 29.41 27.73
N THR A 5 -65.30 28.29 27.06
CA THR A 5 -66.29 27.19 26.88
C THR A 5 -65.61 25.85 26.63
N VAL A 6 -66.03 24.90 27.46
CA VAL A 6 -65.67 23.50 27.55
C VAL A 6 -66.61 22.68 26.66
N GLY A 7 -66.08 21.76 25.88
CA GLY A 7 -66.81 20.66 25.27
C GLY A 7 -66.53 19.35 26.02
N GLN A 8 -67.43 18.96 26.91
CA GLN A 8 -67.46 17.63 27.52
C GLN A 8 -68.04 16.59 26.55
N ARG A 9 -67.59 15.32 26.63
CA ARG A 9 -68.33 14.25 27.32
C ARG A 9 -67.76 12.84 27.06
N THR A 10 -67.71 12.07 28.16
CA THR A 10 -67.92 10.61 28.31
C THR A 10 -66.89 9.64 27.69
N THR A 11 -66.38 8.60 28.35
CA THR A 11 -66.94 7.72 29.40
C THR A 11 -65.85 6.82 30.02
N ALA A 12 -65.96 6.62 31.34
CA ALA A 12 -65.81 5.36 32.11
C ALA A 12 -64.48 4.58 32.17
N GLY A 13 -64.08 4.24 33.41
CA GLY A 13 -63.23 3.07 33.74
C GLY A 13 -61.89 3.44 34.44
N VAL A 14 -61.83 3.70 35.75
CA VAL A 14 -61.58 2.68 36.81
C VAL A 14 -60.21 1.98 36.58
N LEU A 15 -59.10 2.23 37.30
CA LEU A 15 -58.83 1.80 38.67
C LEU A 15 -57.46 2.33 39.21
N ARG A 16 -57.52 2.84 40.44
CA ARG A 16 -56.54 3.12 41.52
C ARG A 16 -55.12 2.53 41.47
N ARG A 17 -54.14 3.37 41.88
CA ARG A 17 -53.25 3.28 43.09
C ARG A 17 -52.28 4.49 43.04
N ALA A 18 -52.47 5.60 43.77
CA ALA A 18 -52.29 5.83 45.21
C ALA A 18 -50.94 5.29 45.76
N PHE A 19 -49.99 6.19 46.04
CA PHE A 19 -49.55 6.55 47.41
C PHE A 19 -48.42 5.61 47.89
N LEU A 20 -47.15 6.03 48.01
CA LEU A 20 -46.61 6.74 49.19
C LEU A 20 -45.13 7.12 48.95
N LEU A 21 -44.76 8.35 49.31
CA LEU A 21 -43.38 8.71 49.72
C LEU A 21 -43.17 8.26 51.18
N PRO A 22 -41.93 8.03 51.64
CA PRO A 22 -41.32 9.04 52.51
C PRO A 22 -39.78 9.19 52.48
N ARG A 23 -39.36 10.46 52.53
CA ARG A 23 -38.37 11.12 53.42
C ARG A 23 -37.30 10.28 54.18
N SER A 24 -36.03 10.66 53.94
CA SER A 24 -34.89 10.81 54.88
C SER A 24 -34.23 9.58 55.52
N ARG A 25 -32.97 9.31 55.16
CA ARG A 25 -31.79 9.45 56.06
C ARG A 25 -30.49 9.07 55.35
N SER A 26 -29.45 9.83 55.67
CA SER A 26 -28.06 9.74 55.23
C SER A 26 -27.44 8.36 55.45
N PHE A 27 -26.78 7.80 54.43
CA PHE A 27 -25.75 6.79 54.64
C PHE A 27 -24.64 6.95 53.59
N PHE A 28 -23.44 7.11 54.13
CA PHE A 28 -22.14 7.11 53.48
C PHE A 28 -21.98 5.88 52.57
N PHE A 29 -21.68 6.06 51.28
CA PHE A 29 -20.90 5.08 50.55
C PHE A 29 -20.01 5.76 49.50
N SER A 30 -18.73 5.85 49.88
CA SER A 30 -17.61 6.21 49.03
C SER A 30 -17.48 5.21 47.88
N LEU A 31 -17.76 5.64 46.65
CA LEU A 31 -17.27 4.96 45.45
C LEU A 31 -16.07 5.74 44.94
N HIS A 32 -14.91 5.45 45.55
CA HIS A 32 -13.61 5.59 44.90
C HIS A 32 -13.62 4.72 43.64
N THR A 33 -14.04 5.27 42.50
CA THR A 33 -13.62 4.75 41.20
C THR A 33 -12.19 5.22 40.98
N SER A 34 -11.28 4.53 41.64
CA SER A 34 -9.86 4.54 41.32
C SER A 34 -9.72 4.00 39.91
N TYR A 35 -9.76 4.89 38.91
CA TYR A 35 -9.18 4.62 37.61
C TYR A 35 -7.68 4.49 37.82
N ARG A 36 -7.28 3.29 38.22
CA ARG A 36 -5.89 2.85 38.31
C ARG A 36 -5.40 2.85 36.87
N PHE A 37 -4.74 3.93 36.47
CA PHE A 37 -3.81 3.93 35.35
C PHE A 37 -2.81 2.82 35.62
N GLN A 38 -3.10 1.63 35.10
CA GLN A 38 -2.11 0.60 34.90
C GLN A 38 -1.21 1.18 33.81
N HIS A 39 -0.18 1.90 34.24
CA HIS A 39 1.05 1.98 33.47
C HIS A 39 1.51 0.54 33.31
N THR A 40 1.04 -0.13 32.27
CA THR A 40 1.79 -1.18 31.61
C THR A 40 3.11 -0.52 31.26
N GLN A 41 4.11 -0.74 32.10
CA GLN A 41 5.49 -0.56 31.72
C GLN A 41 5.67 -1.50 30.52
N SER A 42 5.41 -0.99 29.33
CA SER A 42 5.95 -1.55 28.11
C SER A 42 7.45 -1.48 28.32
N SER A 43 8.02 -2.62 28.72
CA SER A 43 9.44 -2.85 28.74
C SER A 43 9.97 -2.31 27.42
N GLN A 44 10.63 -1.15 27.49
CA GLN A 44 11.40 -0.58 26.40
C GLN A 44 12.54 -1.56 26.17
N ARG A 45 12.24 -2.67 25.48
CA ARG A 45 13.26 -3.50 24.86
C ARG A 45 14.00 -2.54 23.95
N LYS A 46 15.23 -2.20 24.34
CA LYS A 46 16.21 -1.60 23.43
C LYS A 46 16.06 -2.33 22.09
N PRO A 47 15.84 -1.65 20.96
CA PRO A 47 15.71 -2.33 19.68
C PRO A 47 16.92 -3.25 19.54
N SER A 48 16.67 -4.54 19.33
CA SER A 48 17.73 -5.52 19.15
C SER A 48 18.62 -5.02 18.01
N LEU A 49 19.90 -4.79 18.32
CA LEU A 49 20.87 -4.06 17.49
C LEU A 49 21.13 -4.66 16.09
N ARG A 50 20.56 -5.83 15.76
CA ARG A 50 20.68 -6.49 14.46
C ARG A 50 19.41 -7.28 14.17
N GLU A 51 18.68 -6.93 13.12
CA GLU A 51 17.65 -7.80 12.55
C GLU A 51 18.30 -8.95 11.78
N ASN A 52 17.62 -10.11 11.73
CA ASN A 52 18.08 -11.19 10.87
C ASN A 52 17.78 -10.86 9.41
N ILE A 53 18.83 -10.50 8.68
CA ILE A 53 18.82 -10.16 7.26
C ILE A 53 18.59 -11.41 6.40
N TYR A 54 19.02 -12.58 6.87
CA TYR A 54 18.95 -13.84 6.15
C TYR A 54 17.65 -14.58 6.48
N THR A 55 16.53 -14.04 5.99
CA THR A 55 15.25 -14.75 5.99
C THR A 55 15.06 -15.47 4.67
N PHE A 56 14.30 -16.56 4.68
CA PHE A 56 13.95 -17.28 3.45
C PHE A 56 13.26 -16.36 2.42
N PRO A 57 12.26 -15.52 2.79
CA PRO A 57 11.68 -14.53 1.88
C PRO A 57 12.71 -13.62 1.19
N ASN A 58 13.65 -13.04 1.96
CA ASN A 58 14.65 -12.13 1.39
C ASN A 58 15.56 -12.83 0.35
N LEU A 59 15.89 -14.11 0.56
CA LEU A 59 16.70 -14.86 -0.38
C LEU A 59 15.96 -15.06 -1.71
N LEU A 60 14.65 -15.31 -1.67
CA LEU A 60 13.81 -15.42 -2.87
C LEU A 60 13.71 -14.07 -3.61
N THR A 61 13.56 -12.96 -2.89
CA THR A 61 13.54 -11.64 -3.50
C THR A 61 14.87 -11.32 -4.19
N VAL A 62 16.01 -11.63 -3.55
CA VAL A 62 17.35 -11.45 -4.14
C VAL A 62 17.56 -12.36 -5.35
N SER A 63 17.12 -13.62 -5.30
CA SER A 63 17.24 -14.52 -6.45
C SER A 63 16.42 -14.02 -7.65
N ARG A 64 15.25 -13.39 -7.41
CA ARG A 64 14.46 -12.75 -8.47
C ARG A 64 15.19 -11.57 -9.11
N ILE A 65 15.81 -10.71 -8.31
CA ILE A 65 16.61 -9.58 -8.82
C ILE A 65 17.76 -10.12 -9.69
N ALA A 66 18.46 -11.16 -9.22
CA ALA A 66 19.53 -11.80 -9.97
C ALA A 66 19.04 -12.49 -11.27
N ALA A 67 17.80 -12.97 -11.29
CA ALA A 67 17.20 -13.56 -12.49
C ALA A 67 16.80 -12.52 -13.56
N CYS A 68 16.62 -11.25 -13.20
CA CYS A 68 16.20 -10.20 -14.15
C CYS A 68 17.21 -10.01 -15.30
N PRO A 69 18.53 -9.85 -15.09
CA PRO A 69 19.50 -9.81 -16.19
C PRO A 69 19.46 -11.05 -17.09
N ALA A 70 19.31 -12.24 -16.52
CA ALA A 70 19.22 -13.49 -17.29
C ALA A 70 17.94 -13.53 -18.14
N LEU A 71 16.82 -13.05 -17.59
CA LEU A 71 15.56 -12.91 -18.32
C LEU A 71 15.69 -11.91 -19.48
N GLY A 72 16.30 -10.75 -19.23
CA GLY A 72 16.55 -9.76 -20.27
C GLY A 72 17.46 -10.28 -21.38
N TRP A 73 18.54 -10.97 -21.00
CA TRP A 73 19.43 -11.62 -21.96
C TRP A 73 18.72 -12.70 -22.80
N SER A 74 17.85 -13.49 -22.18
CA SER A 74 17.08 -14.53 -22.86
C SER A 74 16.14 -13.94 -23.91
N ILE A 75 15.47 -12.82 -23.60
CA ILE A 75 14.61 -12.09 -24.54
C ILE A 75 15.44 -11.54 -25.70
N LEU A 76 16.57 -10.89 -25.43
CA LEU A 76 17.45 -10.31 -26.45
C LEU A 76 18.14 -11.36 -27.33
N SER A 77 18.25 -12.60 -26.86
CA SER A 77 18.81 -13.74 -27.62
C SER A 77 17.74 -14.55 -28.36
N ASP A 78 16.50 -14.04 -28.46
CA ASP A 78 15.33 -14.70 -29.03
C ASP A 78 14.98 -16.06 -28.38
N ASN A 79 15.50 -16.33 -27.18
CA ASN A 79 15.20 -17.53 -26.41
C ASN A 79 13.99 -17.29 -25.51
N TYR A 80 12.81 -17.17 -26.14
CA TYR A 80 11.55 -16.87 -25.45
C TYR A 80 11.07 -18.01 -24.53
N SER A 81 11.50 -19.25 -24.76
CA SER A 81 11.16 -20.38 -23.87
C SER A 81 11.86 -20.23 -22.52
N ALA A 82 13.16 -19.94 -22.52
CA ALA A 82 13.91 -19.63 -21.30
C ALA A 82 13.36 -18.36 -20.61
N ALA A 83 13.03 -17.32 -21.39
CA ALA A 83 12.43 -16.10 -20.85
C ALA A 83 11.09 -16.36 -20.16
N ALA A 84 10.21 -17.17 -20.76
CA ALA A 84 8.94 -17.55 -20.17
C ALA A 84 9.12 -18.36 -18.88
N CYS A 85 10.06 -19.31 -18.85
CA CYS A 85 10.39 -20.08 -17.64
C CYS A 85 10.92 -19.18 -16.52
N LEU A 86 11.82 -18.24 -16.82
CA LEU A 86 12.35 -17.29 -15.85
C LEU A 86 11.27 -16.33 -15.34
N LEU A 87 10.35 -15.90 -16.21
CA LEU A 87 9.23 -15.05 -15.83
C LEU A 87 8.26 -15.79 -14.91
N LEU A 88 7.93 -17.05 -15.21
CA LEU A 88 7.12 -17.91 -14.34
C LEU A 88 7.81 -18.14 -13.00
N TYR A 89 9.11 -18.42 -13.01
CA TYR A 89 9.90 -18.52 -11.78
C TYR A 89 9.84 -17.24 -10.93
N ALA A 90 10.00 -16.07 -11.55
CA ALA A 90 9.90 -14.78 -10.86
C ALA A 90 8.51 -14.57 -10.23
N GLY A 91 7.43 -14.89 -10.95
CA GLY A 91 6.06 -14.76 -10.43
C GLY A 91 5.73 -15.76 -9.31
N ILE A 92 6.18 -17.01 -9.43
CA ILE A 92 5.96 -18.03 -8.39
C ILE A 92 6.73 -17.68 -7.11
N THR A 93 7.97 -17.21 -7.24
CA THR A 93 8.79 -16.82 -6.09
C THR A 93 8.21 -15.61 -5.35
N ASP A 94 7.62 -14.64 -6.04
CA ASP A 94 6.92 -13.46 -5.44
C ASP A 94 5.65 -13.83 -4.69
N TRP A 95 4.91 -14.78 -5.22
CA TRP A 95 3.76 -15.27 -4.49
C TRP A 95 4.20 -16.06 -3.25
N LEU A 96 5.26 -16.87 -3.38
CA LEU A 96 5.75 -17.75 -2.33
C LEU A 96 6.40 -16.98 -1.17
N ASP A 97 7.27 -16.00 -1.42
CA ASP A 97 7.92 -15.22 -0.36
C ASP A 97 6.90 -14.40 0.45
N GLY A 98 5.91 -13.78 -0.22
CA GLY A 98 4.83 -13.04 0.42
C GLY A 98 3.90 -13.96 1.19
N PHE A 99 3.64 -15.17 0.70
CA PHE A 99 2.88 -16.18 1.44
C PHE A 99 3.62 -16.64 2.70
N VAL A 100 4.91 -16.97 2.59
CA VAL A 100 5.75 -17.40 3.72
C VAL A 100 5.89 -16.28 4.75
N ALA A 101 6.14 -15.05 4.32
CA ALA A 101 6.25 -13.90 5.21
C ALA A 101 4.96 -13.67 6.03
N ARG A 102 3.78 -13.77 5.38
CA ARG A 102 2.47 -13.63 6.06
C ARG A 102 2.15 -14.80 6.98
N LYS A 103 2.44 -16.03 6.56
CA LYS A 103 2.09 -17.24 7.32
C LYS A 103 2.97 -17.44 8.54
N TYR A 104 4.26 -17.13 8.43
CA TYR A 104 5.25 -17.38 9.48
C TYR A 104 5.72 -16.11 10.20
N GLY A 105 5.16 -14.94 9.87
CA GLY A 105 5.52 -13.67 10.50
C GLY A 105 6.98 -13.25 10.25
N MET A 106 7.61 -13.76 9.18
CA MET A 106 9.01 -13.51 8.85
C MET A 106 9.19 -12.20 8.08
N THR A 107 8.74 -11.08 8.65
CA THR A 107 8.94 -9.75 8.07
C THR A 107 10.29 -9.18 8.49
N SER A 108 11.07 -8.67 7.55
CA SER A 108 12.33 -7.99 7.83
C SER A 108 12.33 -6.59 7.22
N VAL A 109 13.12 -5.67 7.80
CA VAL A 109 13.30 -4.34 7.24
C VAL A 109 13.88 -4.39 5.83
N LEU A 110 14.80 -5.34 5.55
CA LEU A 110 15.38 -5.50 4.21
C LEU A 110 14.38 -6.01 3.17
N GLY A 111 13.54 -6.98 3.51
CA GLY A 111 12.49 -7.48 2.61
C GLY A 111 11.56 -6.35 2.16
N THR A 112 11.18 -5.47 3.08
CA THR A 112 10.33 -4.29 2.79
C THR A 112 10.92 -3.36 1.72
N ILE A 113 12.23 -3.41 1.48
CA ILE A 113 12.96 -2.61 0.46
C ILE A 113 13.21 -3.43 -0.80
N LEU A 114 13.62 -4.67 -0.61
CA LEU A 114 13.95 -5.58 -1.69
C LEU A 114 12.71 -5.91 -2.51
N ASP A 115 11.53 -6.08 -1.90
CA ASP A 115 10.33 -6.49 -2.62
C ASP A 115 9.91 -5.43 -3.66
N PRO A 116 9.73 -4.13 -3.30
CA PRO A 116 9.42 -3.10 -4.30
C PRO A 116 10.54 -2.89 -5.32
N ALA A 117 11.80 -3.14 -4.95
CA ALA A 117 12.94 -3.03 -5.87
C ALA A 117 12.94 -4.17 -6.90
N ALA A 118 12.67 -5.40 -6.47
CA ALA A 118 12.58 -6.58 -7.32
C ALA A 118 11.44 -6.45 -8.33
N ASP A 119 10.27 -5.98 -7.90
CA ASP A 119 9.12 -5.75 -8.78
C ASP A 119 9.45 -4.74 -9.88
N LYS A 120 10.10 -3.63 -9.50
CA LYS A 120 10.52 -2.60 -10.45
C LYS A 120 11.62 -3.09 -11.39
N ALA A 121 12.56 -3.89 -10.90
CA ALA A 121 13.60 -4.49 -11.73
C ALA A 121 13.01 -5.45 -12.78
N LEU A 122 12.05 -6.30 -12.38
CA LEU A 122 11.40 -7.24 -13.28
C LEU A 122 10.62 -6.51 -14.38
N VAL A 123 9.74 -5.58 -13.99
CA VAL A 123 8.91 -4.80 -14.93
C VAL A 123 9.77 -3.96 -15.87
N SER A 124 10.77 -3.25 -15.34
CA SER A 124 11.66 -2.42 -16.18
C SER A 124 12.46 -3.26 -17.17
N THR A 125 13.01 -4.40 -16.74
CA THR A 125 13.75 -5.30 -17.62
C THR A 125 12.87 -5.81 -18.75
N LEU A 126 11.65 -6.28 -18.45
CA LEU A 126 10.69 -6.75 -19.45
C LEU A 126 10.34 -5.65 -20.45
N VAL A 127 9.96 -4.46 -19.97
CA VAL A 127 9.57 -3.36 -20.85
C VAL A 127 10.72 -2.96 -21.77
N ILE A 128 11.94 -2.79 -21.23
CA ILE A 128 13.10 -2.39 -22.02
C ILE A 128 13.41 -3.45 -23.08
N THR A 129 13.56 -4.71 -22.69
CA THR A 129 14.00 -5.77 -23.60
C THR A 129 12.94 -6.15 -24.63
N LEU A 130 11.66 -6.21 -24.27
CA LEU A 130 10.57 -6.45 -25.22
C LEU A 130 10.40 -5.28 -26.20
N THR A 131 10.66 -4.04 -25.75
CA THR A 131 10.65 -2.87 -26.65
C THR A 131 11.83 -2.92 -27.62
N MET A 132 13.01 -3.31 -27.14
CA MET A 132 14.21 -3.47 -27.99
C MET A 132 14.01 -4.55 -29.06
N GLN A 133 13.32 -5.65 -28.73
CA GLN A 133 12.96 -6.69 -29.69
C GLN A 133 11.78 -6.31 -30.61
N GLY A 134 11.23 -5.11 -30.47
CA GLY A 134 10.12 -4.64 -31.31
C GLY A 134 8.76 -5.32 -31.05
N LEU A 135 8.66 -6.17 -30.01
CA LEU A 135 7.41 -6.83 -29.62
C LEU A 135 6.46 -5.86 -28.88
N LEU A 136 7.03 -4.85 -28.21
CA LEU A 136 6.31 -3.78 -27.52
C LEU A 136 6.58 -2.45 -28.26
N PRO A 137 5.54 -1.68 -28.65
CA PRO A 137 5.75 -0.40 -29.31
C PRO A 137 6.46 0.59 -28.37
N LEU A 138 7.52 1.23 -28.87
CA LEU A 138 8.32 2.23 -28.16
C LEU A 138 7.50 3.29 -27.38
N PRO A 139 6.45 3.93 -27.94
CA PRO A 139 5.68 4.91 -27.18
C PRO A 139 4.99 4.30 -25.94
N LEU A 140 4.52 3.05 -26.02
CA LEU A 140 3.92 2.37 -24.88
C LEU A 140 4.98 2.05 -23.82
N GLY A 141 6.13 1.51 -24.24
CA GLY A 141 7.25 1.27 -23.33
C GLY A 141 7.69 2.53 -22.60
N ALA A 142 7.79 3.66 -23.30
CA ALA A 142 8.13 4.96 -22.72
C ALA A 142 7.09 5.45 -21.69
N ILE A 143 5.78 5.32 -21.98
CA ILE A 143 4.71 5.70 -21.06
C ILE A 143 4.75 4.84 -19.78
N ILE A 144 4.94 3.53 -19.92
CA ILE A 144 5.02 2.59 -18.78
C ILE A 144 6.23 2.93 -17.91
N LEU A 145 7.43 3.03 -18.49
CA LEU A 145 8.65 3.36 -17.75
C LEU A 145 8.57 4.75 -17.12
N GLY A 146 8.11 5.76 -17.86
CA GLY A 146 7.97 7.12 -17.35
C GLY A 146 7.05 7.20 -16.14
N ARG A 147 5.86 6.58 -16.20
CA ARG A 147 4.93 6.51 -15.07
C ARG A 147 5.56 5.79 -13.87
N ASP A 148 6.24 4.69 -14.10
CA ASP A 148 6.83 3.89 -13.04
C ASP A 148 8.01 4.57 -12.34
N LEU A 149 8.81 5.33 -13.10
CA LEU A 149 9.85 6.22 -12.59
C LEU A 149 9.25 7.37 -11.77
N LEU A 150 8.19 8.02 -12.26
CA LEU A 150 7.50 9.08 -11.53
C LEU A 150 6.95 8.60 -10.18
N LEU A 151 6.35 7.41 -10.13
CA LEU A 151 5.88 6.82 -8.88
C LEU A 151 7.03 6.46 -7.93
N SER A 152 8.12 5.89 -8.46
CA SER A 152 9.31 5.55 -7.67
C SER A 152 9.94 6.80 -7.06
N LEU A 153 10.13 7.86 -7.85
CA LEU A 153 10.66 9.15 -7.39
C LEU A 153 9.75 9.82 -6.37
N SER A 154 8.43 9.76 -6.57
CA SER A 154 7.46 10.32 -5.63
C SER A 154 7.50 9.61 -4.28
N ALA A 155 7.58 8.28 -4.28
CA ALA A 155 7.75 7.48 -3.07
C ALA A 155 9.08 7.79 -2.36
N PHE A 156 10.18 7.90 -3.11
CA PHE A 156 11.49 8.29 -2.61
C PHE A 156 11.46 9.70 -1.97
N HIS A 157 10.84 10.67 -2.66
CA HIS A 157 10.72 12.04 -2.18
C HIS A 157 9.89 12.14 -0.90
N ILE A 158 8.72 11.49 -0.85
CA ILE A 158 7.86 11.46 0.35
C ILE A 158 8.65 10.90 1.53
N ARG A 159 9.36 9.80 1.32
CA ARG A 159 10.21 9.21 2.36
C ARG A 159 11.34 10.13 2.80
N TYR A 160 12.01 10.81 1.87
CA TYR A 160 13.05 11.78 2.18
C TYR A 160 12.51 12.93 3.07
N THR A 161 11.29 13.39 2.80
CA THR A 161 10.66 14.46 3.57
C THR A 161 10.16 14.04 4.96
N SER A 162 9.82 12.76 5.17
CA SER A 162 9.29 12.25 6.44
C SER A 162 10.37 11.89 7.47
N LEU A 163 11.66 11.92 7.12
CA LEU A 163 12.77 11.64 8.04
C LEU A 163 12.92 12.74 9.13
N PRO A 164 13.02 12.37 10.42
CA PRO A 164 13.26 13.32 11.51
C PRO A 164 14.68 13.93 11.41
N TYR A 165 14.81 15.20 11.80
CA TYR A 165 16.11 15.89 11.83
C TYR A 165 17.09 15.21 12.81
N PRO A 166 18.41 15.15 12.54
CA PRO A 166 19.12 15.55 11.33
C PRO A 166 18.95 14.59 10.14
N LYS A 167 18.89 15.16 8.94
CA LYS A 167 18.77 14.45 7.65
C LYS A 167 20.16 14.05 7.14
N THR A 168 20.66 12.90 7.61
CA THR A 168 21.96 12.35 7.18
C THR A 168 21.76 11.22 6.17
N PHE A 169 22.68 11.04 5.22
CA PHE A 169 22.63 9.93 4.23
C PHE A 169 22.55 8.54 4.88
N GLN A 170 23.31 8.32 5.96
CA GLN A 170 23.24 7.08 6.73
C GLN A 170 21.86 6.82 7.35
N ARG A 171 21.13 7.89 7.69
CA ARG A 171 19.78 7.80 8.28
C ARG A 171 18.70 7.61 7.22
N TYR A 172 18.93 8.12 6.01
CA TYR A 172 18.09 7.77 4.85
C TYR A 172 18.15 6.26 4.57
N TRP A 173 19.35 5.67 4.68
CA TRP A 173 19.60 4.23 4.60
C TRP A 173 19.31 3.47 5.92
N ASP A 174 18.72 4.13 6.93
CA ASP A 174 18.26 3.49 8.17
C ASP A 174 16.75 3.23 8.07
N PHE A 175 16.41 2.05 7.59
CA PHE A 175 15.04 1.66 7.22
C PHE A 175 14.22 1.11 8.39
N SER A 176 14.79 1.09 9.61
CA SER A 176 14.09 0.66 10.84
C SER A 176 12.94 1.59 11.24
N ILE A 177 12.88 2.79 10.66
CA ILE A 177 11.86 3.81 10.95
C ILE A 177 10.80 3.82 9.82
N PRO A 178 9.60 3.26 10.00
CA PRO A 178 8.59 3.21 8.95
C PRO A 178 8.04 4.63 8.72
N SER A 179 8.65 5.33 7.76
CA SER A 179 8.38 6.74 7.49
C SER A 179 7.62 6.87 6.17
N ALA A 180 6.29 6.89 6.30
CA ALA A 180 5.24 7.09 5.29
C ALA A 180 4.73 5.83 4.55
N GLU A 181 3.45 5.52 4.77
CA GLU A 181 2.66 4.61 3.92
C GLU A 181 2.00 5.43 2.80
N VAL A 182 2.52 5.33 1.57
CA VAL A 182 1.79 5.82 0.40
C VAL A 182 0.71 4.80 0.08
N ARG A 183 -0.55 5.09 0.43
CA ARG A 183 -1.66 4.18 0.14
C ARG A 183 -1.84 4.09 -1.38
N PRO A 184 -1.58 2.93 -2.01
CA PRO A 184 -1.72 2.80 -3.45
C PRO A 184 -3.19 2.93 -3.84
N THR A 185 -3.48 3.77 -4.83
CA THR A 185 -4.81 3.88 -5.41
C THR A 185 -5.19 2.56 -6.10
N THR A 186 -6.48 2.20 -6.07
CA THR A 186 -6.98 0.98 -6.72
C THR A 186 -6.69 0.96 -8.22
N ILE A 187 -6.75 2.13 -8.87
CA ILE A 187 -6.40 2.35 -10.28
C ILE A 187 -4.95 1.91 -10.56
N SER A 188 -4.02 2.25 -9.68
CA SER A 188 -2.61 1.89 -9.86
C SER A 188 -2.36 0.40 -9.75
N LYS A 189 -3.12 -0.33 -8.92
CA LYS A 189 -3.02 -1.80 -8.77
C LYS A 189 -3.52 -2.54 -10.01
N VAL A 190 -4.65 -2.10 -10.55
CA VAL A 190 -5.22 -2.68 -11.79
C VAL A 190 -4.25 -2.45 -12.94
N ASN A 191 -3.69 -1.24 -13.06
CA ASN A 191 -2.73 -0.94 -14.11
C ASN A 191 -1.48 -1.83 -14.03
N THR A 192 -0.90 -2.01 -12.85
CA THR A 192 0.28 -2.89 -12.69
C THR A 192 -0.03 -4.35 -12.99
N ALA A 193 -1.22 -4.85 -12.64
CA ALA A 193 -1.65 -6.20 -13.00
C ALA A 193 -1.79 -6.36 -14.52
N LEU A 194 -2.41 -5.39 -15.20
CA LEU A 194 -2.52 -5.37 -16.65
C LEU A 194 -1.16 -5.28 -17.35
N GLN A 195 -0.21 -4.53 -16.79
CA GLN A 195 1.15 -4.44 -17.28
C GLN A 195 1.88 -5.79 -17.20
N LEU A 196 1.81 -6.48 -16.05
CA LEU A 196 2.41 -7.82 -15.90
C LEU A 196 1.77 -8.82 -16.87
N LEU A 197 0.45 -8.76 -17.03
CA LEU A 197 -0.27 -9.60 -17.98
C LEU A 197 0.17 -9.30 -19.43
N LEU A 198 0.30 -8.03 -19.81
CA LEU A 198 0.83 -7.62 -21.10
C LEU A 198 2.24 -8.15 -21.34
N MET A 199 3.15 -7.97 -20.39
CA MET A 199 4.53 -8.46 -20.53
C MET A 199 4.57 -9.98 -20.64
N GLY A 200 3.82 -10.70 -19.81
CA GLY A 200 3.74 -12.15 -19.87
C GLY A 200 3.19 -12.66 -21.20
N SER A 201 2.08 -12.10 -21.67
CA SER A 201 1.51 -12.47 -22.97
C SER A 201 2.45 -12.13 -24.13
N THR A 202 3.13 -10.99 -24.07
CA THR A 202 4.08 -10.56 -25.11
C THR A 202 5.31 -11.48 -25.15
N THR A 203 5.85 -11.88 -23.99
CA THR A 203 6.97 -12.83 -23.92
C THR A 203 6.60 -14.21 -24.49
N ILE A 204 5.35 -14.65 -24.30
CA ILE A 204 4.87 -15.96 -24.79
C ILE A 204 4.49 -15.90 -26.27
N SER A 205 4.22 -14.72 -26.84
CA SER A 205 3.72 -14.59 -28.21
C SER A 205 4.54 -15.31 -29.28
N PRO A 206 5.89 -15.24 -29.27
CA PRO A 206 6.70 -15.91 -30.29
C PRO A 206 6.67 -17.44 -30.18
N LEU A 207 6.26 -17.99 -29.03
CA LEU A 207 6.18 -19.43 -28.78
C LEU A 207 4.91 -20.06 -29.39
N LEU A 208 3.93 -19.26 -29.83
CA LEU A 208 2.63 -19.72 -30.33
C LEU A 208 2.39 -19.29 -31.80
N PRO A 209 3.27 -19.66 -32.76
CA PRO A 209 3.15 -19.20 -34.14
C PRO A 209 1.83 -19.62 -34.81
N GLY A 210 1.26 -20.77 -34.42
CA GLY A 210 -0.02 -21.25 -34.95
C GLY A 210 -1.24 -20.41 -34.56
N MET A 211 -1.14 -19.53 -33.56
CA MET A 211 -2.22 -18.65 -33.09
C MET A 211 -1.92 -17.16 -33.36
N ALA A 212 -0.92 -16.85 -34.19
CA ALA A 212 -0.34 -15.51 -34.31
C ALA A 212 -1.37 -14.41 -34.64
N VAL A 213 -2.35 -14.68 -35.52
CA VAL A 213 -3.33 -13.66 -35.93
C VAL A 213 -4.28 -13.29 -34.80
N GLY A 214 -4.91 -14.30 -34.15
CA GLY A 214 -5.83 -14.06 -33.03
C GLY A 214 -5.10 -13.51 -31.80
N PHE A 215 -3.91 -14.05 -31.53
CA PHE A 215 -3.08 -13.60 -30.42
C PHE A 215 -2.55 -12.18 -30.63
N GLY A 216 -2.21 -11.81 -31.86
CA GLY A 216 -1.81 -10.44 -32.21
C GLY A 216 -2.91 -9.42 -31.98
N LEU A 217 -4.17 -9.74 -32.31
CA LEU A 217 -5.31 -8.86 -32.03
C LEU A 217 -5.54 -8.69 -30.53
N TYR A 218 -5.47 -9.80 -29.77
CA TYR A 218 -5.54 -9.79 -28.31
C TYR A 218 -4.46 -8.89 -27.70
N LEU A 219 -3.18 -9.07 -28.11
CA LEU A 219 -2.07 -8.25 -27.63
C LEU A 219 -2.26 -6.79 -27.96
N LYS A 220 -2.71 -6.45 -29.18
CA LYS A 220 -2.95 -5.07 -29.58
C LYS A 220 -4.06 -4.43 -28.73
N GLY A 221 -5.16 -5.15 -28.47
CA GLY A 221 -6.22 -4.68 -27.58
C GLY A 221 -5.73 -4.47 -26.14
N LEU A 222 -4.89 -5.39 -25.65
CA LEU A 222 -4.29 -5.31 -24.34
C LEU A 222 -3.31 -4.12 -24.23
N GLN A 223 -2.48 -3.89 -25.25
CA GLN A 223 -1.57 -2.73 -25.33
C GLN A 223 -2.33 -1.42 -25.23
N TRP A 224 -3.43 -1.25 -25.97
CA TRP A 224 -4.28 -0.05 -25.88
C TRP A 224 -4.91 0.09 -24.50
N THR A 225 -5.38 -1.01 -23.92
CA THR A 225 -5.95 -1.02 -22.56
C THR A 225 -4.90 -0.55 -21.55
N VAL A 226 -3.69 -1.12 -21.59
CA VAL A 226 -2.57 -0.74 -20.70
C VAL A 226 -2.15 0.71 -20.91
N ALA A 227 -2.13 1.20 -22.15
CA ALA A 227 -1.81 2.59 -22.45
C ALA A 227 -2.80 3.53 -21.76
N VAL A 228 -4.10 3.29 -21.96
CA VAL A 228 -5.18 4.09 -21.38
C VAL A 228 -5.16 4.04 -19.86
N THR A 229 -5.00 2.85 -19.25
CA THR A 229 -4.95 2.71 -17.80
C THR A 229 -3.68 3.32 -17.20
N THR A 230 -2.55 3.28 -17.90
CA THR A 230 -1.29 3.87 -17.43
C THR A 230 -1.37 5.39 -17.43
N ILE A 231 -1.89 5.99 -18.50
CA ILE A 231 -2.13 7.43 -18.59
C ILE A 231 -3.14 7.85 -17.50
N SER A 232 -4.26 7.14 -17.38
CA SER A 232 -5.29 7.43 -16.38
C SER A 232 -4.75 7.32 -14.94
N SER A 233 -3.90 6.32 -14.67
CA SER A 233 -3.21 6.14 -13.38
C SER A 233 -2.25 7.30 -13.10
N GLY A 234 -1.46 7.72 -14.10
CA GLY A 234 -0.55 8.86 -13.98
C GLY A 234 -1.29 10.18 -13.70
N LEU A 235 -2.36 10.46 -14.45
CA LEU A 235 -3.20 11.63 -14.24
C LEU A 235 -3.86 11.60 -12.86
N SER A 236 -4.39 10.45 -12.43
CA SER A 236 -4.97 10.30 -11.09
C SER A 236 -3.98 10.68 -9.99
N TYR A 237 -2.70 10.36 -10.15
CA TYR A 237 -1.68 10.72 -9.18
C TYR A 237 -1.36 12.22 -9.19
N ILE A 238 -1.30 12.86 -10.36
CA ILE A 238 -1.03 14.29 -10.51
C ILE A 238 -2.20 15.14 -9.99
N PHE A 239 -3.44 14.72 -10.26
CA PHE A 239 -4.64 15.49 -9.92
C PHE A 239 -5.21 15.19 -8.53
N SER A 240 -4.85 14.06 -7.91
CA SER A 240 -5.30 13.76 -6.55
C SER A 240 -4.50 14.57 -5.54
N LYS A 241 -5.03 15.75 -5.20
CA LYS A 241 -4.53 16.68 -4.17
C LYS A 241 -4.48 16.06 -2.75
N ASP A 242 -4.92 14.82 -2.59
CA ASP A 242 -4.95 14.08 -1.32
C ASP A 242 -3.74 13.15 -1.10
N ALA A 243 -2.85 12.97 -2.09
CA ALA A 243 -1.70 12.06 -1.97
C ALA A 243 -0.58 12.59 -1.05
N VAL A 244 -0.52 13.91 -0.83
CA VAL A 244 0.49 14.55 0.04
C VAL A 244 -0.21 15.43 1.07
N ARG A 245 -0.88 14.81 2.04
CA ARG A 245 -1.31 15.50 3.25
C ARG A 245 -0.09 15.69 4.14
N ILE A 246 0.58 16.83 4.02
CA ILE A 246 1.60 17.26 4.98
C ILE A 246 0.89 17.40 6.34
N LEU A 247 1.10 16.43 7.25
CA LEU A 247 0.73 16.58 8.65
C LEU A 247 1.67 17.60 9.30
N SER A 248 1.53 18.88 8.97
CA SER A 248 2.17 19.96 9.71
C SER A 248 1.39 20.22 11.00
N ASN A 249 1.32 19.23 11.89
CA ASN A 249 1.08 19.50 13.30
C ASN A 249 2.41 19.82 13.96
N ALA A 250 3.06 20.89 13.48
CA ALA A 250 4.04 21.62 14.26
C ALA A 250 3.26 22.26 15.42
N ARG A 251 3.19 21.52 16.52
CA ARG A 251 2.66 21.98 17.80
C ARG A 251 3.42 23.27 18.12
N ARG A 252 2.78 24.43 17.97
CA ARG A 252 3.37 25.71 18.41
C ARG A 252 3.81 25.53 19.86
N PRO A 253 5.06 25.85 20.24
CA PRO A 253 5.45 25.80 21.65
C PRO A 253 4.50 26.72 22.43
N ARG A 254 3.83 26.16 23.45
CA ARG A 254 3.01 26.96 24.37
C ARG A 254 3.96 27.99 24.99
N ARG A 255 3.65 29.28 24.84
CA ARG A 255 4.33 30.33 25.61
C ARG A 255 4.18 29.98 27.10
N PRO A 256 5.27 30.04 27.89
CA PRO A 256 5.14 29.88 29.34
C PRO A 256 4.21 30.97 29.88
N PRO A 257 3.41 30.68 30.92
CA PRO A 257 2.55 31.67 31.53
C PRO A 257 3.39 32.86 32.00
N SER A 258 3.01 34.06 31.58
CA SER A 258 3.44 35.29 32.23
C SER A 258 2.87 35.27 33.65
N ASN A 259 3.76 35.28 34.64
CA ASN A 259 3.41 35.34 36.06
C ASN A 259 4.15 36.53 36.67
N PRO A 260 3.55 37.26 37.62
CA PRO A 260 2.17 37.73 37.71
C PRO A 260 2.02 39.19 37.24
#